data_AF-A0A3D5J706-F1
#
_entry.id   AF-A0A3D5J706-F1
#
_cell.length_a   1.000
_cell.length_b   1.000
_cell.length_c   1.000
_cell.angle_alpha   90.00
_cell.angle_beta   90.00
_cell.angle_gamma   90.00
#
_symmetry.space_group_name_H-M   'P 1'
#
loop_
_entity.id
_entity.type
_entity.pdbx_description
1 polymer ?
#
loop_
_entity_poly.entity_id
_entity_poly.type
_entity_poly.pdbx_seq_one_letter_code
_entity_poly.pdbx_strand_id
1 'polypeptide(L)'
;MTWKTVSRLQRETARQQIISTLKSLPEHHPRLALRCNGLKTAWFYRDMIEVLETAVDRVSVLVIPKIENAGDIDCFTRLLDGIERHTKAQQTIRLHACIESPAGLAQSEAIAATSSRLEALVFGIADYSRAIGGPLVSLSGNEENEKSVYSGYRLHYVLIRLVAAAKSVDLQAIDASYGNFRDATGLKQSAT
;
A
#
# COMPACT_ATOMS: atom_id res chain seq x y z
N MET A 1 0.29 4.03 9.72
CA MET A 1 1.64 4.66 9.80
C MET A 1 2.43 4.20 8.58
N THR A 2 2.98 5.10 7.75
CA THR A 2 3.63 4.75 6.47
C THR A 2 5.10 5.18 6.46
N TRP A 3 6.03 4.28 6.12
CA TRP A 3 7.49 4.47 6.24
C TRP A 3 8.13 5.58 5.42
N LYS A 4 7.41 6.20 4.48
CA LYS A 4 7.91 7.37 3.74
C LYS A 4 8.13 8.60 4.63
N THR A 5 7.47 8.67 5.79
CA THR A 5 7.59 9.78 6.74
C THR A 5 8.70 9.56 7.78
N VAL A 6 9.39 8.41 7.75
CA VAL A 6 10.43 8.04 8.72
C VAL A 6 11.80 8.12 8.06
N SER A 7 12.68 8.97 8.60
CA SER A 7 14.05 9.12 8.12
C SER A 7 14.82 7.80 8.24
N ARG A 8 15.84 7.58 7.38
CA ARG A 8 16.63 6.32 7.39
C ARG A 8 17.21 5.99 8.76
N LEU A 9 17.63 6.99 9.52
CA LEU A 9 18.22 6.87 10.85
C LEU A 9 17.20 6.45 11.93
N GLN A 10 15.90 6.64 11.69
CA GLN A 10 14.84 6.37 12.65
C GLN A 10 14.10 5.07 12.39
N ARG A 11 14.46 4.30 11.35
CA ARG A 11 13.71 3.10 10.95
C ARG A 11 13.76 1.98 11.98
N GLU A 12 14.91 1.78 12.60
CA GLU A 12 15.08 0.82 13.70
C GLU A 12 14.20 1.22 14.90
N THR A 13 14.28 2.49 15.32
CA THR A 13 13.47 3.06 16.39
C THR A 13 11.97 2.97 16.09
N ALA A 14 11.58 3.27 14.86
CA ALA A 14 10.19 3.19 14.44
C ALA A 14 9.66 1.75 14.42
N ARG A 15 10.50 0.76 14.09
CA ARG A 15 10.12 -0.66 14.19
C ARG A 15 9.81 -1.05 15.63
N GLN A 16 10.68 -0.67 16.56
CA GLN A 16 10.48 -0.93 17.99
C GLN A 16 9.25 -0.20 18.54
N GLN A 17 9.00 1.03 18.10
CA GLN A 17 7.78 1.76 18.44
C GLN A 17 6.53 1.06 17.92
N ILE A 18 6.53 0.60 16.67
CA ILE A 18 5.41 -0.15 16.09
C ILE A 18 5.16 -1.43 16.88
N ILE A 19 6.20 -2.19 17.20
CA ILE A 19 6.07 -3.41 18.01
C ILE A 19 5.45 -3.09 19.37
N SER A 20 5.95 -2.06 20.05
CA SER A 20 5.42 -1.61 21.34
C SER A 20 3.94 -1.23 21.24
N THR A 21 3.58 -0.44 20.22
CA THR A 21 2.19 -0.02 19.98
C THR A 21 1.28 -1.21 19.70
N LEU A 22 1.71 -2.16 18.85
CA LEU A 22 0.91 -3.35 18.54
C LEU A 22 0.67 -4.22 19.77
N LYS A 23 1.68 -4.38 20.63
CA LYS A 23 1.55 -5.11 21.90
C LYS A 23 0.63 -4.43 22.90
N SER A 24 0.59 -3.09 22.89
CA SER A 24 -0.25 -2.33 23.82
C SER A 24 -1.72 -2.20 23.36
N LEU A 25 -2.08 -2.74 22.19
CA LEU A 25 -3.46 -2.67 21.72
C LEU A 25 -4.39 -3.53 22.60
N PRO A 26 -5.63 -3.07 22.84
CA PRO A 26 -6.66 -3.91 23.45
C PRO A 26 -6.88 -5.18 22.61
N GLU A 27 -7.41 -6.23 23.25
CA GLU A 27 -7.75 -7.50 22.57
C GLU A 27 -8.70 -7.28 21.40
N HIS A 28 -9.75 -6.48 21.61
CA HIS A 28 -10.61 -5.99 20.54
C HIS A 28 -10.08 -4.67 20.01
N HIS A 29 -9.62 -4.67 18.76
CA HIS A 29 -9.19 -3.48 18.03
C HIS A 29 -9.74 -3.47 16.61
N PRO A 30 -9.84 -2.29 15.96
CA PRO A 30 -10.20 -2.21 14.53
C PRO A 30 -9.21 -2.98 13.65
N ARG A 31 -9.63 -3.36 12.42
CA ARG A 31 -8.72 -3.94 11.42
C ARG A 31 -7.51 -3.02 11.24
N LEU A 32 -6.32 -3.56 11.48
CA LEU A 32 -5.09 -2.78 11.44
C LEU A 32 -4.30 -3.10 10.18
N ALA A 33 -3.96 -2.04 9.44
CA ALA A 33 -3.10 -2.10 8.28
C ALA A 33 -1.70 -1.60 8.61
N LEU A 34 -0.70 -2.46 8.42
CA LEU A 34 0.72 -2.12 8.54
C LEU A 34 1.30 -1.94 7.13
N ARG A 35 1.74 -0.73 6.77
CA ARG A 35 2.57 -0.58 5.58
C ARG A 35 3.99 -1.02 5.92
N CYS A 36 4.66 -1.80 5.09
CA CYS A 36 6.07 -2.19 5.28
C CYS A 36 7.02 -1.36 4.40
N ASN A 37 8.32 -1.55 4.55
CA ASN A 37 9.29 -1.11 3.56
C ASN A 37 9.20 -1.97 2.28
N GLY A 38 9.61 -1.40 1.13
CA GLY A 38 9.53 -2.10 -0.16
C GLY A 38 10.61 -3.17 -0.34
N LEU A 39 10.32 -4.16 -1.18
CA LEU A 39 11.18 -5.33 -1.47
C LEU A 39 12.63 -4.98 -1.81
N LYS A 40 12.84 -3.92 -2.58
CA LYS A 40 14.17 -3.47 -3.03
C LYS A 40 14.97 -2.71 -1.96
N THR A 41 14.55 -2.77 -0.69
CA THR A 41 15.19 -2.05 0.40
C THR A 41 15.76 -3.00 1.44
N ALA A 42 16.85 -2.60 2.10
CA ALA A 42 17.51 -3.41 3.13
C ALA A 42 16.65 -3.64 4.39
N TRP A 43 15.53 -2.93 4.56
CA TRP A 43 14.70 -2.99 5.77
C TRP A 43 13.51 -3.94 5.65
N PHE A 44 13.08 -4.27 4.42
CA PHE A 44 11.87 -5.06 4.18
C PHE A 44 11.87 -6.36 5.01
N TYR A 45 12.92 -7.16 4.92
CA TYR A 45 12.95 -8.47 5.58
C TYR A 45 12.89 -8.35 7.12
N ARG A 46 13.53 -7.33 7.71
CA ARG A 46 13.47 -7.09 9.16
C ARG A 46 12.11 -6.63 9.62
N ASP A 47 11.44 -5.79 8.83
CA ASP A 47 10.06 -5.39 9.15
C ASP A 47 9.14 -6.61 9.22
N MET A 48 9.32 -7.55 8.28
CA MET A 48 8.53 -8.78 8.26
C MET A 48 8.84 -9.66 9.47
N ILE A 49 10.11 -9.96 9.73
CA ILE A 49 10.51 -10.86 10.80
C ILE A 49 10.22 -10.22 12.16
N GLU A 50 10.84 -9.08 12.47
CA GLU A 50 10.81 -8.52 13.83
C GLU A 50 9.41 -8.04 14.23
N VAL A 51 8.63 -7.46 13.31
CA VAL A 51 7.27 -6.96 13.64
C VAL A 51 6.27 -8.10 13.64
N LEU A 52 6.22 -8.90 12.57
CA LEU A 52 5.15 -9.88 12.42
C LEU A 52 5.38 -11.11 13.29
N GLU A 53 6.61 -11.60 13.49
CA GLU A 53 6.80 -12.70 14.45
C GLU A 53 6.37 -12.32 15.87
N THR A 54 6.47 -11.03 16.20
CA THR A 54 6.14 -10.52 17.51
C THR A 54 4.65 -10.21 17.69
N ALA A 55 3.94 -9.84 16.62
CA ALA A 55 2.60 -9.27 16.70
C ALA A 55 1.70 -9.63 15.50
N VAL A 56 1.88 -10.81 14.90
CA VAL A 56 1.10 -11.30 13.73
C VAL A 56 -0.40 -11.18 13.96
N ASP A 57 -0.89 -11.57 15.15
CA ASP A 57 -2.31 -11.57 15.49
C ASP A 57 -2.87 -10.17 15.78
N ARG A 58 -2.03 -9.13 15.71
CA ARG A 58 -2.45 -7.73 15.83
C ARG A 58 -2.54 -7.01 14.48
N VAL A 59 -2.07 -7.64 13.39
CA VAL A 59 -2.04 -7.04 12.05
C VAL A 59 -3.00 -7.80 11.15
N SER A 60 -4.00 -7.10 10.61
CA SER A 60 -4.98 -7.71 9.70
C SER A 60 -4.53 -7.61 8.23
N VAL A 61 -3.85 -6.53 7.88
CA VAL A 61 -3.46 -6.22 6.50
C VAL A 61 -2.02 -5.74 6.44
N LEU A 62 -1.24 -6.27 5.51
CA LEU A 62 0.05 -5.73 5.13
C LEU A 62 -0.08 -4.91 3.83
N VAL A 63 0.29 -3.63 3.89
CA VAL A 63 0.29 -2.72 2.74
C VAL A 63 1.69 -2.68 2.15
N ILE A 64 1.84 -3.15 0.91
CA ILE A 64 3.13 -3.33 0.27
C ILE A 64 3.37 -2.21 -0.75
N PRO A 65 4.38 -1.34 -0.55
CA PRO A 65 4.71 -0.29 -1.52
C PRO A 65 5.38 -0.86 -2.77
N LYS A 66 5.23 -0.17 -3.90
CA LYS A 66 5.95 -0.42 -5.17
C LYS A 66 5.94 -1.89 -5.64
N ILE A 67 4.75 -2.48 -5.75
CA ILE A 67 4.60 -3.77 -6.43
C ILE A 67 4.71 -3.56 -7.94
N GLU A 68 5.54 -4.37 -8.61
CA GLU A 68 5.81 -4.25 -10.04
C GLU A 68 5.47 -5.50 -10.84
N ASN A 69 5.35 -6.66 -10.20
CA ASN A 69 5.05 -7.93 -10.84
C ASN A 69 4.43 -8.93 -9.84
N ALA A 70 3.93 -10.06 -10.36
CA ALA A 70 3.36 -11.14 -9.54
C ALA A 70 4.37 -11.77 -8.56
N GLY A 71 5.63 -11.92 -8.98
CA GLY A 71 6.70 -12.47 -8.13
C GLY A 71 6.92 -11.68 -6.83
N ASP A 72 6.69 -10.36 -6.86
CA ASP A 72 6.72 -9.53 -5.67
C ASP A 72 5.67 -9.99 -4.65
N ILE A 73 4.42 -10.21 -5.06
CA ILE A 73 3.32 -10.67 -4.18
C ILE A 73 3.56 -12.10 -3.69
N ASP A 74 4.08 -12.97 -4.54
CA ASP A 74 4.43 -14.34 -4.18
C ASP A 74 5.49 -14.38 -3.08
N CYS A 75 6.49 -13.48 -3.15
CA CYS A 75 7.52 -13.36 -2.11
C CYS A 75 6.89 -13.07 -0.74
N PHE A 76 6.00 -12.09 -0.66
CA PHE A 76 5.29 -11.77 0.59
C PHE A 76 4.37 -12.90 1.05
N THR A 77 3.64 -13.52 0.13
CA THR A 77 2.72 -14.64 0.44
C THR A 77 3.48 -15.77 1.11
N ARG A 78 4.60 -16.22 0.53
CA ARG A 78 5.40 -17.33 1.07
C ARG A 78 6.06 -16.98 2.40
N LEU A 79 6.52 -15.73 2.56
CA LEU A 79 7.11 -15.26 3.81
C LEU A 79 6.07 -15.21 4.94
N LEU A 80 4.87 -14.69 4.66
CA LEU A 80 3.76 -14.68 5.61
C LEU A 80 3.32 -16.10 5.99
N ASP A 81 3.20 -17.02 5.03
CA ASP A 81 2.89 -18.43 5.33
C ASP A 81 3.92 -19.04 6.29
N GLY A 82 5.20 -18.71 6.12
CA GLY A 82 6.27 -19.14 7.02
C GLY A 82 6.12 -18.58 8.43
N ILE A 83 5.93 -17.26 8.55
CA ILE A 83 5.76 -16.56 9.83
C ILE A 83 4.53 -17.07 10.57
N GLU A 84 3.37 -17.15 9.91
CA GLU A 84 2.11 -17.58 10.51
C GLU A 84 2.20 -19.03 11.03
N ARG A 85 2.87 -19.93 10.29
CA ARG A 85 3.12 -21.30 10.77
C ARG A 85 4.07 -21.33 11.96
N HIS A 86 5.13 -20.51 11.94
CA HIS A 86 6.13 -20.46 13.01
C HIS A 86 5.51 -19.95 14.33
N THR A 87 4.73 -18.89 14.26
CA THR A 87 4.10 -18.24 15.42
C THR A 87 2.79 -18.91 15.84
N LYS A 88 2.25 -19.83 15.04
CA LYS A 88 0.91 -20.41 15.22
C LYS A 88 -0.16 -19.32 15.25
N ALA A 89 -0.08 -18.39 14.30
CA ALA A 89 -1.01 -17.29 14.15
C ALA A 89 -2.46 -17.78 14.13
N GLN A 90 -3.34 -17.06 14.80
CA GLN A 90 -4.77 -17.33 14.86
C GLN A 90 -5.54 -16.65 13.71
N GLN A 91 -4.89 -15.77 12.95
CA GLN A 91 -5.44 -15.13 11.77
C GLN A 91 -4.46 -15.11 10.59
N THR A 92 -5.02 -14.97 9.39
CA THR A 92 -4.27 -14.81 8.14
C THR A 92 -4.13 -13.33 7.79
N ILE A 93 -2.90 -12.86 7.59
CA ILE A 93 -2.64 -11.49 7.14
C ILE A 93 -3.01 -11.34 5.66
N ARG A 94 -3.87 -10.37 5.37
CA ARG A 94 -4.27 -9.96 4.01
C ARG A 94 -3.25 -9.01 3.39
N LEU A 95 -3.23 -8.89 2.07
CA LEU A 95 -2.31 -8.03 1.34
C LEU A 95 -3.05 -6.90 0.63
N HIS A 96 -2.50 -5.69 0.72
CA HIS A 96 -2.83 -4.57 -0.17
C HIS A 96 -1.59 -4.25 -1.01
N ALA A 97 -1.71 -4.34 -2.33
CA ALA A 97 -0.61 -4.05 -3.26
C ALA A 97 -0.68 -2.60 -3.73
N CYS A 98 0.33 -1.79 -3.40
CA CYS A 98 0.42 -0.44 -3.95
C CYS A 98 0.99 -0.48 -5.37
N ILE A 99 0.18 -0.07 -6.33
CA ILE A 99 0.57 0.16 -7.72
C ILE A 99 1.03 1.61 -7.84
N GLU A 100 2.35 1.78 -7.86
CA GLU A 100 2.99 3.10 -7.79
C GLU A 100 4.06 3.31 -8.89
N SER A 101 4.10 2.43 -9.91
CA SER A 101 5.05 2.53 -11.03
C SER A 101 4.42 2.10 -12.37
N PRO A 102 4.99 2.50 -13.52
CA PRO A 102 4.51 2.08 -14.84
C PRO A 102 4.57 0.56 -15.03
N ALA A 103 5.60 -0.09 -14.49
CA ALA A 103 5.73 -1.54 -14.54
C ALA A 103 4.60 -2.24 -13.76
N GLY A 104 4.30 -1.75 -12.56
CA GLY A 104 3.18 -2.26 -11.76
C GLY A 104 1.82 -2.05 -12.43
N LEU A 105 1.61 -0.90 -13.07
CA LEU A 105 0.37 -0.67 -13.84
C LEU A 105 0.30 -1.59 -15.06
N ALA A 106 1.41 -1.78 -15.78
CA ALA A 106 1.48 -2.64 -16.95
C ALA A 106 1.17 -4.11 -16.62
N GLN A 107 1.48 -4.56 -15.40
CA GLN A 107 1.23 -5.93 -14.92
C GLN A 107 0.05 -6.03 -13.94
N SER A 108 -0.80 -5.00 -13.82
CA SER A 108 -1.81 -4.91 -12.75
C SER A 108 -2.76 -6.11 -12.68
N GLU A 109 -3.11 -6.66 -13.84
CA GLU A 109 -3.99 -7.81 -14.00
C GLU A 109 -3.31 -9.10 -13.49
N ALA A 110 -2.04 -9.31 -13.81
CA ALA A 110 -1.26 -10.45 -13.33
C ALA A 110 -1.01 -10.35 -11.82
N ILE A 111 -0.70 -9.15 -11.31
CA ILE A 111 -0.54 -8.88 -9.88
C ILE A 111 -1.83 -9.18 -9.13
N ALA A 112 -2.98 -8.72 -9.65
CA ALA A 112 -4.29 -8.94 -9.04
C ALA A 112 -4.61 -10.44 -8.89
N ALA A 113 -4.27 -11.25 -9.90
CA ALA A 113 -4.56 -12.68 -9.90
C ALA A 113 -3.56 -13.55 -9.12
N THR A 114 -2.54 -12.95 -8.47
CA THR A 114 -1.40 -13.71 -7.94
C THR A 114 -1.71 -14.52 -6.69
N SER A 115 -2.44 -13.96 -5.73
CA SER A 115 -2.56 -14.54 -4.39
C SER A 115 -3.94 -14.36 -3.80
N SER A 116 -4.47 -15.42 -3.18
CA SER A 116 -5.73 -15.38 -2.42
C SER A 116 -5.65 -14.50 -1.18
N ARG A 117 -4.45 -14.09 -0.74
CA ARG A 117 -4.24 -13.11 0.35
C ARG A 117 -4.53 -11.68 -0.10
N LEU A 118 -4.43 -11.39 -1.40
CA LEU A 118 -4.63 -10.04 -1.91
C LEU A 118 -6.10 -9.63 -1.72
N GLU A 119 -6.32 -8.43 -1.20
CA GLU A 119 -7.65 -7.85 -0.96
C GLU A 119 -7.86 -6.57 -1.75
N ALA A 120 -6.79 -5.82 -2.01
CA ALA A 120 -6.88 -4.54 -2.72
C ALA A 120 -5.65 -4.23 -3.57
N LEU A 121 -5.89 -3.55 -4.69
CA LEU A 121 -4.91 -2.72 -5.39
C LEU A 121 -5.07 -1.27 -4.92
N VAL A 122 -3.97 -0.63 -4.51
CA VAL A 122 -3.95 0.73 -3.98
C VAL A 122 -3.16 1.61 -4.94
N PHE A 123 -3.73 2.72 -5.41
CA PHE A 123 -3.00 3.62 -6.30
C PHE A 123 -2.05 4.54 -5.53
N GLY A 124 -0.76 4.51 -5.89
CA GLY A 124 0.26 5.40 -5.31
C GLY A 124 0.65 6.51 -6.26
N ILE A 125 -0.17 7.56 -6.31
CA ILE A 125 -0.03 8.65 -7.28
C ILE A 125 1.33 9.36 -7.28
N ALA A 126 1.89 9.69 -6.11
CA ALA A 126 3.08 10.53 -6.05
C ALA A 126 4.32 9.83 -6.64
N ASP A 127 4.47 8.54 -6.36
CA ASP A 127 5.55 7.74 -6.96
C ASP A 127 5.27 7.45 -8.43
N TYR A 128 4.01 7.17 -8.79
CA TYR A 128 3.62 6.90 -10.17
C TYR A 128 3.90 8.10 -11.07
N SER A 129 3.42 9.28 -10.69
CA SER A 129 3.65 10.55 -11.40
C SER A 129 5.15 10.83 -11.56
N ARG A 130 5.94 10.64 -10.50
CA ARG A 130 7.40 10.78 -10.59
C ARG A 130 8.01 9.79 -11.58
N ALA A 131 7.56 8.54 -11.59
CA ALA A 131 8.10 7.49 -12.45
C ALA A 131 7.77 7.70 -13.94
N ILE A 132 6.62 8.30 -14.27
CA ILE A 132 6.28 8.66 -15.66
C ILE A 132 6.83 10.03 -16.09
N GLY A 133 7.56 10.74 -15.21
CA GLY A 133 8.02 12.11 -15.49
C GLY A 133 6.90 13.15 -15.52
N GLY A 134 5.74 12.83 -14.92
CA GLY A 134 4.59 13.71 -14.83
C GLY A 134 4.76 14.75 -13.72
N PRO A 135 4.36 16.01 -13.94
CA PRO A 135 4.39 17.02 -12.89
C PRO A 135 3.37 16.68 -11.81
N LEU A 136 3.76 16.84 -10.54
CA LEU A 136 2.82 16.96 -9.43
C LEU A 136 2.40 18.43 -9.36
N VAL A 137 1.14 18.69 -9.66
CA VAL A 137 0.56 20.05 -9.67
C VAL A 137 0.07 20.50 -8.28
N SER A 138 0.28 19.66 -7.27
CA SER A 138 -0.21 19.84 -5.90
C SER A 138 0.50 18.92 -4.89
N LEU A 139 0.09 18.96 -3.62
CA LEU A 139 0.72 18.23 -2.52
C LEU A 139 0.66 16.70 -2.72
N SER A 140 -0.50 16.19 -3.12
CA SER A 140 -0.66 14.78 -3.47
C SER A 140 -0.59 14.51 -4.98
N GLY A 141 -0.92 15.51 -5.80
CA GLY A 141 -1.18 15.30 -7.23
C GLY A 141 -2.58 14.77 -7.54
N ASN A 142 -3.42 14.47 -6.52
CA ASN A 142 -4.74 13.88 -6.73
C ASN A 142 -5.80 14.98 -6.86
N GLU A 143 -6.02 15.45 -8.10
CA GLU A 143 -7.06 16.42 -8.49
C GLU A 143 -6.92 17.86 -7.97
N GLU A 144 -6.26 18.06 -6.84
CA GLU A 144 -5.91 19.37 -6.30
C GLU A 144 -5.26 20.25 -7.38
N ASN A 145 -5.91 21.36 -7.72
CA ASN A 145 -5.49 22.33 -8.74
C ASN A 145 -5.25 21.76 -10.16
N GLU A 146 -5.64 20.51 -10.46
CA GLU A 146 -5.41 19.87 -11.77
C GLU A 146 -6.01 20.66 -12.92
N LYS A 147 -7.25 21.16 -12.74
CA LYS A 147 -7.98 21.92 -13.76
C LYS A 147 -7.28 23.21 -14.18
N SER A 148 -6.36 23.74 -13.37
CA SER A 148 -5.58 24.94 -13.72
C SER A 148 -4.48 24.64 -14.75
N VAL A 149 -4.05 23.38 -14.88
CA VAL A 149 -2.95 22.94 -15.75
C VAL A 149 -3.47 22.10 -16.92
N TYR A 150 -4.49 21.28 -16.69
CA TYR A 150 -5.06 20.40 -17.69
C TYR A 150 -6.56 20.25 -17.47
N SER A 151 -7.36 20.49 -18.51
CA SER A 151 -8.83 20.47 -18.41
C SER A 151 -9.44 19.07 -18.34
N GLY A 152 -8.70 18.04 -18.75
CA GLY A 152 -9.11 16.65 -18.63
C GLY A 152 -8.69 16.01 -17.31
N TYR A 153 -8.94 14.70 -17.17
CA TYR A 153 -8.52 13.94 -16.00
C TYR A 153 -7.28 13.09 -16.30
N ARG A 154 -6.09 13.54 -15.88
CA ARG A 154 -4.80 12.90 -16.21
C ARG A 154 -4.68 11.46 -15.71
N LEU A 155 -5.37 11.14 -14.63
CA LEU A 155 -5.30 9.83 -13.97
C LEU A 155 -6.37 8.85 -14.47
N HIS A 156 -7.25 9.30 -15.37
CA HIS A 156 -8.41 8.51 -15.82
C HIS A 156 -8.02 7.12 -16.30
N TYR A 157 -7.03 7.02 -17.20
CA TYR A 157 -6.55 5.74 -17.70
C TYR A 157 -6.05 4.81 -16.57
N VAL A 158 -5.27 5.37 -15.65
CA VAL A 158 -4.61 4.60 -14.59
C VAL A 158 -5.65 4.03 -13.63
N LEU A 159 -6.60 4.86 -13.19
CA LEU A 159 -7.64 4.45 -12.26
C LEU A 159 -8.60 3.45 -12.89
N ILE A 160 -9.07 3.68 -14.11
CA ILE A 160 -9.97 2.74 -14.79
C ILE A 160 -9.28 1.40 -15.03
N ARG A 161 -8.00 1.39 -15.41
CA ARG A 161 -7.24 0.14 -15.57
C ARG A 161 -7.09 -0.61 -14.25
N LEU A 162 -6.78 0.09 -13.15
CA LEU A 162 -6.69 -0.52 -11.82
C LEU A 162 -8.02 -1.09 -11.35
N VAL A 163 -9.12 -0.37 -11.57
CA VAL A 163 -10.47 -0.86 -11.26
C VAL A 163 -10.77 -2.13 -12.06
N ALA A 164 -10.50 -2.13 -13.37
CA ALA A 164 -10.72 -3.31 -14.21
C ALA A 164 -9.88 -4.51 -13.76
N ALA A 165 -8.58 -4.31 -13.49
CA ALA A 165 -7.69 -5.35 -13.00
C ALA A 165 -8.17 -5.92 -11.66
N ALA A 166 -8.47 -5.07 -10.68
CA ALA A 166 -8.97 -5.50 -9.37
C ALA A 166 -10.30 -6.25 -9.48
N LYS A 167 -11.27 -5.70 -10.22
CA LYS A 167 -12.62 -6.30 -10.32
C LYS A 167 -12.67 -7.58 -11.16
N SER A 168 -11.70 -7.83 -12.03
CA SER A 168 -11.60 -9.10 -12.75
C SER A 168 -11.43 -10.32 -11.84
N VAL A 169 -10.95 -10.10 -10.61
CA VAL A 169 -10.68 -11.13 -9.60
C VAL A 169 -11.28 -10.78 -8.23
N ASP A 170 -12.33 -9.97 -8.23
CA ASP A 170 -13.10 -9.55 -7.04
C ASP A 170 -12.27 -8.87 -5.92
N LEU A 171 -11.28 -8.07 -6.31
CA LEU A 171 -10.52 -7.23 -5.39
C LEU A 171 -11.12 -5.82 -5.26
N GLN A 172 -10.72 -5.13 -4.21
CA GLN A 172 -10.94 -3.69 -4.09
C GLN A 172 -9.92 -2.91 -4.91
N ALA A 173 -10.35 -1.78 -5.47
CA ALA A 173 -9.46 -0.76 -6.01
C ALA A 173 -9.58 0.46 -5.10
N ILE A 174 -8.47 0.88 -4.51
CA ILE A 174 -8.40 1.99 -3.55
C ILE A 174 -7.63 3.13 -4.20
N ASP A 175 -8.26 4.30 -4.24
CA ASP A 175 -7.65 5.50 -4.79
C ASP A 175 -6.50 6.05 -3.91
N ALA A 176 -5.73 6.97 -4.46
CA ALA A 176 -4.65 7.65 -3.78
C ALA A 176 -5.14 8.60 -2.67
N SER A 177 -4.21 8.96 -1.78
CA SER A 177 -4.46 9.99 -0.78
C SER A 177 -4.69 11.36 -1.42
N TYR A 178 -5.71 12.10 -0.97
CA TYR A 178 -5.84 13.54 -1.20
C TYR A 178 -4.99 14.31 -0.18
N GLY A 179 -4.11 15.19 -0.66
CA GLY A 179 -3.07 15.83 0.13
C GLY A 179 -3.50 17.13 0.80
N ASN A 180 -4.41 17.88 0.17
CA ASN A 180 -4.93 19.13 0.73
C ASN A 180 -5.98 18.84 1.80
N PHE A 181 -5.52 18.47 3.00
CA PHE A 181 -6.35 18.17 4.17
C PHE A 181 -7.26 19.32 4.63
N ARG A 182 -7.06 20.54 4.12
CA ARG A 182 -7.90 21.71 4.42
C ARG A 182 -9.06 21.90 3.43
N ASP A 183 -9.04 21.19 2.30
CA ASP A 183 -10.04 21.32 1.24
C ASP A 183 -10.97 20.11 1.20
N ALA A 184 -11.97 20.13 2.08
CA ALA A 184 -12.97 19.07 2.18
C ALA A 184 -13.85 18.97 0.91
N THR A 185 -14.08 20.08 0.21
CA THR A 185 -14.89 20.08 -1.02
C THR A 185 -14.14 19.41 -2.15
N GLY A 186 -12.85 19.73 -2.35
CA GLY A 186 -12.02 19.05 -3.33
C GLY A 186 -11.82 17.56 -3.02
N LEU A 187 -11.63 17.20 -1.74
CA LEU A 187 -11.62 15.80 -1.30
C LEU A 187 -12.91 15.06 -1.70
N LYS A 188 -14.07 15.69 -1.47
CA LYS A 188 -15.36 15.09 -1.83
C LYS A 188 -15.51 14.91 -3.34
N GLN A 189 -15.05 15.87 -4.13
CA GLN A 189 -15.09 15.80 -5.60
C GLN A 189 -14.18 14.70 -6.15
N SER A 190 -12.97 14.56 -5.61
CA SER A 190 -12.04 13.51 -6.00
C SER A 190 -12.52 12.10 -5.64
N ALA A 191 -13.42 11.97 -4.66
CA ALA A 191 -13.95 10.70 -4.18
C ALA A 191 -15.27 10.25 -4.87
N THR A 192 -15.79 11.03 -5.84
CA THR A 192 -17.07 10.77 -6.54
C THR A 192 -16.88 10.64 -8.04
#